data_AF-A0A916HH58-F1
#
_entry.id   AF-A0A916HH58-F1
#
_cell.length_a   1.000
_cell.length_b   1.000
_cell.length_c   1.000
_cell.angle_alpha   90.00
_cell.angle_beta   90.00
_cell.angle_gamma   90.00
#
_symmetry.space_group_name_H-M   'P 1'
#
loop_
_entity.id
_entity.type
_entity.pdbx_description
1 polymer ?
#
loop_
_entity_poly.entity_id
_entity_poly.type
_entity_poly.pdbx_seq_one_letter_code
_entity_poly.pdbx_strand_id
1 'polypeptide(L)'
;METMLREFKETNSEIPASLKEQIVLEHGPLIRYIVNRIAVRLPSHIDLDDLHNTGVIGLIDAIDKYDPDKNCKFKTYAEFRIKGAILDQLRSLDWVPRSVRQ
;
A
#
# COMPACT_ATOMS: atom_id res chain seq x y z
N MET A 1 -12.45 -3.94 -12.28
CA MET A 1 -11.27 -4.35 -11.48
C MET A 1 -11.68 -5.21 -10.29
N GLU A 2 -12.63 -4.77 -9.47
CA GLU A 2 -13.16 -5.58 -8.34
C GLU A 2 -13.76 -6.92 -8.77
N THR A 3 -14.42 -6.98 -9.92
CA THR A 3 -14.94 -8.23 -10.51
C THR A 3 -13.82 -9.21 -10.89
N MET A 4 -12.70 -8.72 -11.44
CA MET A 4 -11.57 -9.58 -11.84
C MET A 4 -10.85 -10.15 -10.61
N LEU A 5 -10.63 -9.34 -9.58
CA LEU A 5 -10.05 -9.82 -8.31
C LEU A 5 -10.94 -10.88 -7.65
N ARG A 6 -12.26 -10.77 -7.80
CA ARG A 6 -13.23 -11.77 -7.32
C ARG A 6 -13.12 -13.09 -8.10
N GLU A 7 -12.99 -13.03 -9.43
CA GLU A 7 -12.80 -14.22 -10.28
C GLU A 7 -11.50 -14.99 -9.98
N PHE A 8 -10.38 -14.28 -9.77
CA PHE A 8 -9.10 -14.93 -9.44
C PHE A 8 -9.14 -15.63 -8.06
N LYS A 9 -9.85 -15.04 -7.10
CA LYS A 9 -10.04 -15.64 -5.77
C LYS A 9 -10.97 -16.86 -5.81
N GLU A 10 -12.05 -16.82 -6.58
CA GLU A 10 -12.96 -17.97 -6.78
C GLU A 10 -12.25 -19.15 -7.47
N THR A 11 -11.25 -18.87 -8.31
CA THR A 11 -10.48 -19.90 -9.02
C THR A 11 -9.32 -20.46 -8.17
N ASN A 12 -9.04 -19.89 -6.98
CA ASN A 12 -7.85 -20.19 -6.16
C ASN A 12 -6.53 -20.06 -6.96
N SER A 13 -6.57 -19.29 -8.04
CA SER A 13 -5.45 -19.10 -8.96
C SER A 13 -4.64 -17.89 -8.54
N GLU A 14 -3.32 -18.01 -8.62
CA GLU A 14 -2.42 -16.88 -8.38
C GLU A 14 -2.74 -15.72 -9.34
N ILE A 15 -2.81 -14.50 -8.81
CA ILE A 15 -3.01 -13.31 -9.63
C ILE A 15 -1.78 -13.15 -10.53
N PRO A 16 -1.94 -13.11 -11.86
CA PRO A 16 -0.80 -13.06 -12.78
C PRO A 16 0.02 -11.79 -12.57
N ALA A 17 1.34 -11.91 -12.67
CA ALA A 17 2.27 -10.81 -12.43
C ALA A 17 1.96 -9.57 -13.30
N SER A 18 1.53 -9.78 -14.56
CA SER A 18 1.11 -8.72 -15.48
C SER A 18 -0.09 -7.91 -14.97
N LEU A 19 -1.06 -8.58 -14.31
CA LEU A 19 -2.21 -7.89 -13.73
C LEU A 19 -1.80 -7.12 -12.47
N LYS A 20 -0.93 -7.69 -11.62
CA LYS A 20 -0.38 -6.96 -10.46
C LYS A 20 0.34 -5.70 -10.91
N GLU A 21 1.20 -5.79 -11.94
CA GLU A 21 1.92 -4.66 -12.50
C GLU A 21 0.97 -3.58 -13.02
N GLN A 22 -0.07 -3.96 -13.76
CA GLN A 22 -1.07 -3.00 -14.24
C GLN A 22 -1.79 -2.28 -13.09
N ILE A 23 -2.18 -3.00 -12.04
CA ILE A 23 -2.82 -2.41 -10.85
C ILE A 23 -1.86 -1.46 -10.14
N VAL A 24 -0.58 -1.84 -10.00
CA VAL A 24 0.46 -1.01 -9.40
C VAL A 24 0.64 0.29 -10.17
N LEU A 25 0.72 0.22 -11.50
CA LEU A 25 0.85 1.40 -12.37
C LEU A 25 -0.34 2.34 -12.22
N GLU A 26 -1.57 1.80 -12.16
CA GLU A 26 -2.79 2.59 -11.95
C GLU A 26 -2.81 3.31 -10.59
N HIS A 27 -2.26 2.67 -9.55
CA HIS A 27 -2.24 3.20 -8.18
C HIS A 27 -0.97 3.99 -7.84
N GLY A 28 0.00 4.10 -8.75
CA GLY A 28 1.22 4.90 -8.57
C GLY A 28 0.96 6.33 -8.07
N PRO A 29 0.02 7.10 -8.66
CA PRO A 29 -0.32 8.44 -8.17
C PRO A 29 -0.85 8.46 -6.73
N LEU A 30 -1.59 7.43 -6.32
CA LEU A 30 -2.11 7.29 -4.96
C LEU A 30 -0.97 7.03 -3.97
N ILE A 31 -0.04 6.12 -4.29
CA ILE A 31 1.14 5.84 -3.47
C ILE A 31 1.95 7.13 -3.30
N ARG A 32 2.26 7.82 -4.40
CA ARG A 32 2.98 9.09 -4.38
C ARG A 32 2.29 10.13 -3.51
N TYR A 33 0.97 10.25 -3.60
CA TYR A 33 0.20 11.16 -2.74
C TYR A 33 0.33 10.83 -1.25
N ILE A 34 0.20 9.55 -0.88
CA ILE A 34 0.32 9.08 0.51
C ILE A 34 1.72 9.37 1.04
N VAL A 35 2.77 9.00 0.30
CA VAL A 35 4.17 9.21 0.68
C VAL A 35 4.44 10.70 0.89
N ASN A 36 4.05 11.56 -0.06
CA ASN A 36 4.24 13.01 0.08
C ASN A 36 3.54 13.58 1.32
N ARG A 37 2.35 13.09 1.66
CA ARG A 37 1.65 13.53 2.88
C ARG A 37 2.39 13.15 4.17
N ILE A 38 3.01 11.98 4.19
CA ILE A 38 3.82 11.52 5.33
C ILE A 38 5.15 12.29 5.36
N ALA A 39 5.75 12.54 4.19
CA ALA A 39 7.00 13.27 3.98
C ALA A 39 7.03 14.65 4.63
N VAL A 40 5.90 15.38 4.62
CA VAL A 40 5.80 16.71 5.24
C VAL A 40 6.21 16.71 6.72
N ARG A 41 6.05 15.56 7.41
CA ARG A 41 6.37 15.43 8.82
C ARG A 41 7.72 14.78 9.05
N LEU A 42 8.34 14.19 8.02
CA LEU A 42 9.57 13.39 8.07
C LEU A 42 10.83 14.28 8.12
N PRO A 43 11.94 13.77 8.66
CA PRO A 43 13.21 14.47 8.69
C PRO A 43 13.93 14.27 7.34
N SER A 44 14.87 15.14 7.01
CA SER A 44 15.53 15.14 5.70
C SER A 44 16.40 13.91 5.40
N HIS A 45 16.68 13.07 6.40
CA HIS A 45 17.48 11.84 6.23
C HIS A 45 16.66 10.63 5.77
N ILE A 46 15.33 10.74 5.73
CA ILE A 46 14.47 9.66 5.25
C ILE A 46 14.27 9.80 3.74
N ASP A 47 14.60 8.74 3.03
CA ASP A 47 14.50 8.67 1.59
C ASP A 47 13.05 8.46 1.14
N LEU A 48 12.55 9.35 0.27
CA LEU A 48 11.18 9.28 -0.23
C LEU A 48 10.98 8.15 -1.24
N ASP A 49 12.02 7.79 -1.99
CA ASP A 49 11.99 6.68 -2.93
C ASP A 49 11.89 5.34 -2.18
N ASP A 50 12.56 5.20 -1.02
CA ASP A 50 12.41 4.02 -0.16
C ASP A 50 10.97 3.86 0.38
N LEU A 51 10.35 4.98 0.80
CA LEU A 51 8.95 4.97 1.23
C LEU A 51 7.99 4.67 0.08
N HIS A 52 8.29 5.16 -1.12
CA HIS A 52 7.52 4.83 -2.32
C HIS A 52 7.60 3.33 -2.62
N ASN A 53 8.80 2.76 -2.58
CA ASN A 53 9.03 1.34 -2.82
C ASN A 53 8.32 0.48 -1.77
N THR A 54 8.40 0.88 -0.50
CA THR A 54 7.64 0.27 0.61
C THR A 54 6.13 0.34 0.36
N GLY A 55 5.62 1.47 -0.13
CA GLY A 55 4.23 1.64 -0.50
C GLY A 55 3.78 0.70 -1.62
N VAL A 56 4.63 0.48 -2.64
CA VAL A 56 4.38 -0.48 -3.72
C VAL A 56 4.29 -1.90 -3.17
N ILE A 57 5.21 -2.31 -2.28
CA ILE A 57 5.17 -3.62 -1.62
C ILE A 57 3.87 -3.79 -0.82
N GLY A 58 3.46 -2.74 -0.09
CA GLY A 58 2.20 -2.73 0.66
C GLY A 58 0.96 -2.86 -0.23
N LEU A 59 1.00 -2.28 -1.44
CA LEU A 59 -0.07 -2.44 -2.43
C LEU A 59 -0.10 -3.86 -3.00
N ILE A 60 1.05 -4.46 -3.32
CA ILE A 60 1.12 -5.85 -3.81
C ILE A 60 0.49 -6.80 -2.78
N ASP A 61 0.84 -6.66 -1.51
CA ASP A 61 0.24 -7.45 -0.44
C ASP A 61 -1.28 -7.17 -0.30
N ALA A 62 -1.70 -5.93 -0.52
CA ALA A 62 -3.12 -5.59 -0.55
C ALA A 62 -3.85 -6.29 -1.70
N ILE A 63 -3.25 -6.40 -2.88
CA ILE A 63 -3.82 -7.12 -4.03
C ILE A 63 -4.00 -8.60 -3.68
N ASP A 64 -2.98 -9.23 -3.08
CA ASP A 64 -3.01 -10.65 -2.72
C ASP A 64 -4.01 -10.97 -1.60
N LYS A 65 -4.20 -10.06 -0.64
CA LYS A 65 -5.06 -10.29 0.54
C LYS A 65 -6.44 -9.63 0.47
N TYR A 66 -6.76 -8.95 -0.62
CA TYR A 66 -8.04 -8.25 -0.74
C TYR A 66 -9.20 -9.25 -0.76
N ASP A 67 -10.24 -8.92 0.01
CA ASP A 67 -11.44 -9.73 0.11
C ASP A 67 -12.67 -8.93 -0.29
N PRO A 68 -13.27 -9.18 -1.48
CA PRO A 68 -14.44 -8.46 -1.93
C PRO A 68 -15.70 -8.76 -1.08
N ASP A 69 -15.76 -9.90 -0.38
CA ASP A 69 -16.89 -10.27 0.48
C ASP A 69 -16.97 -9.41 1.75
N LYS A 70 -15.88 -8.70 2.11
CA LYS A 70 -15.86 -7.77 3.25
C LYS A 70 -16.52 -6.43 2.98
N ASN A 71 -17.20 -6.28 1.85
CA ASN A 71 -18.01 -5.11 1.48
C ASN A 71 -17.26 -3.77 1.59
N CYS A 72 -15.94 -3.81 1.36
CA CYS A 72 -15.04 -2.67 1.39
C CYS A 72 -14.42 -2.50 0.01
N LYS A 73 -14.42 -1.26 -0.52
CA LYS A 73 -13.85 -0.99 -1.84
C LYS A 73 -12.34 -1.25 -1.83
N PHE A 74 -11.82 -1.86 -2.90
CA PHE A 74 -10.38 -2.14 -3.03
C PHE A 74 -9.52 -0.91 -2.77
N LYS A 75 -9.89 0.25 -3.34
CA LYS A 75 -9.16 1.51 -3.16
C LYS A 75 -9.00 1.90 -1.69
N THR A 76 -10.06 1.76 -0.90
CA THR A 76 -10.05 2.08 0.54
C THR A 76 -9.16 1.10 1.30
N TYR A 77 -9.24 -0.19 0.96
CA TYR A 77 -8.39 -1.21 1.56
C TYR A 77 -6.90 -1.01 1.22
N ALA A 78 -6.60 -0.76 -0.06
CA ALA A 78 -5.25 -0.51 -0.56
C ALA A 78 -4.63 0.72 0.12
N GLU A 79 -5.36 1.82 0.24
CA GLU A 79 -4.87 3.02 0.94
C GLU A 79 -4.47 2.71 2.39
N PHE A 80 -5.27 1.91 3.11
CA PHE A 80 -4.96 1.50 4.48
C PHE A 80 -3.71 0.60 4.54
N ARG A 81 -3.58 -0.36 3.61
CA ARG A 81 -2.43 -1.27 3.55
C ARG A 81 -1.12 -0.54 3.19
N ILE A 82 -1.16 0.34 2.20
CA ILE A 82 0.00 1.17 1.79
C ILE A 82 0.48 2.03 2.96
N LYS A 83 -0.44 2.74 3.63
CA LYS A 83 -0.10 3.54 4.83
C LYS A 83 0.48 2.66 5.93
N GLY A 84 -0.12 1.49 6.18
CA GLY A 84 0.36 0.53 7.17
C GLY A 84 1.81 0.11 6.92
N ALA A 85 2.14 -0.27 5.67
CA ALA A 85 3.49 -0.69 5.29
C ALA A 85 4.52 0.44 5.48
N ILE A 86 4.18 1.66 5.03
CA ILE A 86 5.06 2.83 5.21
C ILE A 86 5.29 3.13 6.69
N LEU A 87 4.22 3.12 7.51
CA LEU A 87 4.34 3.35 8.94
C LEU A 87 5.15 2.27 9.65
N ASP A 88 5.08 1.03 9.19
CA ASP A 88 5.86 -0.09 9.72
C ASP A 88 7.36 0.10 9.44
N GLN A 89 7.72 0.43 8.20
CA GLN A 89 9.10 0.79 7.83
C GLN A 89 9.62 1.95 8.67
N LEU A 90 8.82 3.00 8.84
CA LEU A 90 9.19 4.15 9.67
C LEU A 90 9.36 3.78 11.16
N ARG A 91 8.58 2.83 11.69
CA ARG A 91 8.77 2.34 13.06
C ARG A 91 10.10 1.60 13.21
N SER A 92 10.50 0.82 12.21
CA SER A 92 11.81 0.15 12.17
C SER A 92 12.97 1.14 12.20
N LEU A 93 12.78 2.33 11.61
CA LEU A 93 13.75 3.43 11.61
C LEU A 93 13.71 4.30 12.87
N ASP A 94 12.96 3.91 13.91
CA ASP A 94 12.76 4.67 15.16
C ASP A 94 12.22 6.10 14.95
N TRP A 95 11.61 6.37 13.80
CA TRP A 95 11.21 7.72 13.39
C TRP A 95 10.08 8.32 14.25
N VAL A 96 9.33 7.52 15.02
CA VAL A 96 8.13 7.98 15.71
C VAL A 96 8.44 9.11 16.70
N PRO A 97 7.98 10.36 16.45
CA PRO A 97 8.19 11.46 17.37
C PRO A 97 7.45 11.19 18.70
N ARG A 98 8.04 11.62 19.82
CA ARG A 98 7.54 11.32 21.17
C ARG A 98 6.05 11.67 21.38
N SER A 99 5.55 12.71 20.69
CA SER A 99 4.15 13.16 20.74
C SER A 99 3.14 12.20 20.13
N VAL A 100 3.56 11.27 19.27
CA VAL A 100 2.70 10.25 18.64
C VAL A 100 2.68 8.94 19.43
N ARG A 101 3.57 8.78 20.43
CA ARG A 101 3.62 7.58 21.31
C ARG A 101 2.62 7.65 22.49
N GLN A 102 1.91 8.75 22.68
CA GLN A 102 0.97 8.96 23.80
C GLN A 102 -0.48 8.68 23.42
#